data_AF-A0A949MYB7-F1
#
_entry.id   AF-A0A949MYB7-F1
#
_cell.length_a   1.000
_cell.length_b   1.000
_cell.length_c   1.000
_cell.angle_alpha   90.00
_cell.angle_beta   90.00
_cell.angle_gamma   90.00
#
_symmetry.space_group_name_H-M   'P 1'
#
loop_
_entity.id
_entity.type
_entity.pdbx_description
1 polymer ?
#
loop_
_entity_poly.entity_id
_entity_poly.type
_entity_poly.pdbx_seq_one_letter_code
_entity_poly.pdbx_strand_id
1 'polypeptide(L)'
;MKKLINYSLILVVATASIAPVFVSAQGRPTTAGNSTGTAAGANFCSALGQRLDNLENKATDMLNQLQGKRSDRESQLQSRWDKYLSNASDREASTSARFAADIQKLDERATSTEQQAAVIAFETAVKTALNTRNTAIRAALQTFRDGVISALKAREDATNKAFTDRINALKAAADKAKTDCANGVSPSTVRQNFVAAVKAAQNNFTAAKKADNTFGSTMKSLTEAKNAAFQKAQSDFRAAVLAARDALKSALGINNSSSTSSSTNE
;
A
#
# COMPACT_ATOMS: atom_id res chain seq x y z
N MET A 1 9.90 -7.17 16.19
CA MET A 1 9.29 -6.40 15.07
C MET A 1 9.03 -7.25 13.82
N LYS A 2 8.64 -8.53 13.96
CA LYS A 2 8.39 -9.46 12.82
C LYS A 2 6.93 -9.51 12.33
N LYS A 3 5.99 -8.77 12.95
CA LYS A 3 4.55 -8.86 12.66
C LYS A 3 3.99 -7.79 11.71
N LEU A 4 4.82 -6.89 11.17
CA LEU A 4 4.36 -5.83 10.25
C LEU A 4 4.75 -6.06 8.78
N ILE A 5 5.44 -7.16 8.45
CA ILE A 5 5.97 -7.40 7.08
C ILE A 5 5.20 -8.52 6.34
N ASN A 6 4.34 -9.30 7.02
CA ASN A 6 3.48 -10.29 6.37
C ASN A 6 2.06 -9.76 6.17
N TYR A 7 1.90 -8.75 5.33
CA TYR A 7 0.60 -8.54 4.70
C TYR A 7 0.81 -8.28 3.22
N SER A 8 1.05 -9.40 2.53
CA SER A 8 0.66 -9.61 1.15
C SER A 8 -0.79 -9.14 1.02
N LEU A 9 -0.96 -7.89 0.60
CA LEU A 9 -2.22 -7.37 0.12
C LEU A 9 -2.41 -8.03 -1.24
N ILE A 10 -2.73 -9.33 -1.20
CA ILE A 10 -3.25 -10.09 -2.31
C ILE A 10 -4.56 -9.38 -2.60
N LEU A 11 -4.48 -8.46 -3.55
CA LEU A 11 -5.63 -7.94 -4.24
C LEU A 11 -6.18 -9.15 -4.98
N VAL A 12 -7.00 -9.93 -4.29
CA VAL A 12 -7.96 -10.85 -4.90
C VAL A 12 -8.88 -9.93 -5.66
N VAL A 13 -8.42 -9.49 -6.83
CA VAL A 13 -9.29 -9.13 -7.93
C VAL A 13 -10.01 -10.43 -8.17
N ALA A 14 -11.20 -10.55 -7.59
CA ALA A 14 -12.14 -11.55 -8.03
C ALA A 14 -12.18 -11.41 -9.55
N THR A 15 -11.52 -12.35 -10.22
CA THR A 15 -11.70 -12.57 -11.63
C THR A 15 -13.14 -13.05 -11.71
N ALA A 16 -14.08 -12.10 -11.73
CA ALA A 16 -15.34 -12.32 -12.39
C ALA A 16 -14.95 -12.54 -13.85
N SER A 17 -14.57 -13.78 -14.12
CA SER A 17 -14.52 -14.38 -15.44
C SER A 17 -15.94 -14.26 -15.94
N ILE A 18 -16.29 -13.10 -16.51
CA ILE A 18 -17.40 -13.01 -17.43
C ILE A 18 -16.91 -13.76 -18.66
N ALA A 19 -16.90 -15.09 -18.54
CA ALA A 19 -16.87 -15.98 -19.67
C ALA A 19 -18.16 -15.63 -20.42
N PRO A 20 -18.08 -15.19 -21.68
CA PRO A 20 -19.27 -15.09 -22.47
C PRO A 20 -19.75 -16.53 -22.67
N VAL A 21 -20.77 -16.93 -21.91
CA VAL A 21 -21.51 -18.17 -22.14
C VAL A 21 -22.30 -17.97 -23.43
N PHE A 22 -21.60 -18.05 -24.56
CA PHE A 22 -22.22 -18.40 -25.83
C PHE A 22 -22.11 -19.93 -25.97
N VAL A 23 -22.88 -20.64 -25.13
CA VAL A 23 -23.27 -22.03 -25.45
C VAL A 23 -23.97 -21.97 -26.79
N SER A 24 -23.26 -22.41 -27.81
CA SER A 24 -23.76 -22.52 -29.17
C SER A 24 -24.30 -23.94 -29.28
N ALA A 25 -25.61 -24.09 -29.38
CA ALA A 25 -26.20 -25.35 -29.84
C ALA A 25 -25.66 -25.63 -31.25
N GLN A 26 -24.81 -26.65 -31.39
CA GLN A 26 -24.40 -27.18 -32.68
C GLN A 26 -25.22 -28.44 -33.00
N GLY A 27 -25.95 -28.38 -34.12
CA GLY A 27 -26.10 -29.48 -35.07
C GLY A 27 -27.06 -30.63 -34.73
N ARG A 28 -28.25 -30.62 -35.34
CA ARG A 28 -28.78 -31.82 -36.01
C ARG A 28 -28.97 -31.49 -37.50
N PRO A 29 -28.54 -32.36 -38.44
CA PRO A 29 -28.73 -32.14 -39.86
C PRO A 29 -30.13 -32.60 -40.31
N THR A 30 -30.47 -32.24 -41.55
CA THR A 30 -31.73 -32.46 -42.31
C THR A 30 -32.80 -31.42 -41.99
N THR A 31 -33.30 -30.62 -42.93
CA THR A 31 -33.67 -30.92 -44.32
C THR A 31 -33.66 -29.64 -45.15
N ALA A 32 -33.38 -29.76 -46.44
CA ALA A 32 -33.44 -28.67 -47.41
C ALA A 32 -34.77 -27.89 -47.33
N GLY A 33 -34.65 -26.58 -47.10
CA GLY A 33 -35.76 -25.65 -47.07
C GLY A 33 -35.19 -24.25 -47.32
N ASN A 34 -35.38 -23.76 -48.53
CA ASN A 34 -34.99 -22.44 -48.99
C ASN A 34 -35.82 -21.38 -48.24
N SER A 35 -35.37 -20.96 -47.06
CA SER A 35 -35.99 -19.88 -46.28
C SER A 35 -34.95 -18.80 -45.95
N THR A 36 -34.90 -17.79 -46.81
CA THR A 36 -34.67 -16.37 -46.47
C THR A 36 -33.85 -16.12 -45.19
N GLY A 37 -32.54 -15.96 -45.35
CA GLY A 37 -31.57 -15.60 -44.30
C GLY A 37 -31.77 -14.24 -43.61
N THR A 38 -32.89 -13.57 -43.86
CA THR A 38 -33.20 -12.22 -43.34
C THR A 38 -33.89 -12.25 -41.97
N ALA A 39 -34.70 -13.28 -41.67
CA ALA A 39 -35.48 -13.32 -40.42
C ALA A 39 -34.65 -13.76 -39.19
N ALA A 40 -33.78 -14.75 -39.33
CA ALA A 40 -32.88 -15.18 -38.25
C ALA A 40 -31.77 -14.16 -37.96
N GLY A 41 -31.31 -13.42 -38.98
CA GLY A 41 -30.32 -12.34 -38.84
C GLY A 41 -30.87 -11.08 -38.19
N ALA A 42 -32.12 -10.69 -38.50
CA ALA A 42 -32.80 -9.57 -37.87
C ALA A 42 -32.99 -9.77 -36.35
N ASN A 43 -33.33 -11.00 -35.95
CA ASN A 43 -33.45 -11.38 -34.53
C ASN A 43 -32.09 -11.32 -33.79
N PHE A 44 -30.99 -11.63 -34.45
CA PHE A 44 -29.65 -11.53 -33.87
C PHE A 44 -29.25 -10.08 -33.61
N CYS A 45 -29.40 -9.18 -34.59
CA CYS A 45 -29.00 -7.78 -34.45
C CYS A 45 -29.83 -7.03 -33.40
N SER A 46 -31.14 -7.31 -33.32
CA SER A 46 -32.01 -6.75 -32.27
C SER A 46 -31.64 -7.26 -30.87
N ALA A 47 -31.44 -8.58 -30.71
CA ALA A 47 -31.01 -9.17 -29.43
C ALA A 47 -29.58 -8.75 -29.02
N LEU A 48 -28.70 -8.48 -29.99
CA LEU A 48 -27.35 -7.99 -29.75
C LEU A 48 -27.40 -6.58 -29.15
N GLY A 49 -28.22 -5.68 -29.69
CA GLY A 49 -28.38 -4.31 -29.17
C GLY A 49 -28.69 -4.30 -27.65
N GLN A 50 -29.72 -5.02 -27.22
CA GLN A 50 -30.09 -5.10 -25.80
C GLN A 50 -28.98 -5.71 -24.92
N ARG A 51 -28.21 -6.68 -25.44
CA ARG A 51 -27.08 -7.28 -24.72
C ARG A 51 -25.91 -6.31 -24.59
N LEU A 52 -25.68 -5.47 -25.60
CA LEU A 52 -24.62 -4.46 -25.59
C LEU A 52 -24.92 -3.33 -24.60
N ASP A 53 -26.17 -2.87 -24.51
CA ASP A 53 -26.54 -1.82 -23.55
C ASP A 53 -26.44 -2.32 -22.09
N ASN A 54 -26.82 -3.59 -21.85
CA ASN A 54 -26.61 -4.23 -20.56
C ASN A 54 -25.11 -4.40 -20.20
N LEU A 55 -24.25 -4.62 -21.19
CA LEU A 55 -22.81 -4.72 -20.99
C LEU A 55 -22.21 -3.38 -20.55
N GLU A 56 -22.65 -2.27 -21.17
CA GLU A 56 -22.20 -0.92 -20.81
C GLU A 56 -22.60 -0.55 -19.38
N ASN A 57 -23.87 -0.79 -19.01
CA ASN A 57 -24.36 -0.52 -17.65
C ASN A 57 -23.60 -1.33 -16.58
N LYS A 58 -23.38 -2.63 -16.83
CA LYS A 58 -22.60 -3.49 -15.91
C LYS A 58 -21.14 -3.06 -15.80
N ALA A 59 -20.55 -2.58 -16.89
CA ALA A 59 -19.17 -2.12 -16.88
C ALA A 59 -19.01 -0.86 -16.00
N THR A 60 -19.95 0.08 -16.11
CA THR A 60 -19.97 1.30 -15.28
C THR A 60 -20.24 0.98 -13.80
N ASP A 61 -21.20 0.11 -13.49
CA ASP A 61 -21.48 -0.28 -12.10
C ASP A 61 -20.26 -0.95 -11.43
N MET A 62 -19.57 -1.83 -12.16
CA MET A 62 -18.31 -2.42 -11.66
C MET A 62 -17.22 -1.38 -11.40
N LEU A 63 -17.09 -0.33 -12.23
CA LEU A 63 -16.15 0.76 -11.99
C LEU A 63 -16.47 1.45 -10.65
N ASN A 64 -17.73 1.81 -10.45
CA ASN A 64 -18.19 2.52 -9.26
C ASN A 64 -17.98 1.68 -8.00
N GLN A 65 -18.32 0.39 -8.04
CA GLN A 65 -18.08 -0.53 -6.91
C GLN A 65 -16.58 -0.70 -6.60
N LEU A 66 -15.73 -0.71 -7.63
CA LEU A 66 -14.28 -0.78 -7.45
C LEU A 66 -13.74 0.50 -6.80
N GLN A 67 -14.22 1.67 -7.23
CA GLN A 67 -13.85 2.96 -6.63
C GLN A 67 -14.29 3.03 -5.16
N GLY A 68 -15.53 2.65 -4.84
CA GLY A 68 -16.04 2.62 -3.47
C GLY A 68 -15.18 1.73 -2.55
N LYS A 69 -14.90 0.49 -2.98
CA LYS A 69 -14.05 -0.45 -2.21
C LYS A 69 -12.62 0.06 -2.00
N ARG A 70 -12.11 0.92 -2.87
CA ARG A 70 -10.77 1.51 -2.72
C ARG A 70 -10.79 2.67 -1.75
N SER A 71 -11.77 3.56 -1.85
CA SER A 71 -12.00 4.64 -0.89
C SER A 71 -12.11 4.10 0.54
N ASP A 72 -12.86 3.01 0.73
CA ASP A 72 -12.98 2.37 2.05
C ASP A 72 -11.64 1.86 2.59
N ARG A 73 -10.82 1.26 1.71
CA ARG A 73 -9.49 0.74 2.09
C ARG A 73 -8.52 1.87 2.42
N GLU A 74 -8.58 2.98 1.68
CA GLU A 74 -7.77 4.16 1.96
C GLU A 74 -8.12 4.76 3.33
N SER A 75 -9.40 4.92 3.62
CA SER A 75 -9.88 5.37 4.93
C SER A 75 -9.43 4.43 6.06
N GLN A 76 -9.55 3.12 5.89
CA GLN A 76 -9.06 2.14 6.87
C GLN A 76 -7.54 2.21 7.06
N LEU A 77 -6.78 2.47 6.00
CA LEU A 77 -5.33 2.63 6.07
C LEU A 77 -4.97 3.89 6.86
N GLN A 78 -5.63 5.01 6.59
CA GLN A 78 -5.44 6.27 7.32
C GLN A 78 -5.74 6.08 8.82
N SER A 79 -6.90 5.50 9.16
CA SER A 79 -7.28 5.22 10.55
C SER A 79 -6.24 4.35 11.29
N ARG A 80 -5.67 3.35 10.62
CA ARG A 80 -4.60 2.52 11.20
C ARG A 80 -3.32 3.31 11.47
N TRP A 81 -2.95 4.22 10.57
CA TRP A 81 -1.80 5.10 10.76
C TRP A 81 -2.00 6.05 11.93
N ASP A 82 -3.18 6.66 12.04
CA ASP A 82 -3.48 7.59 13.13
C ASP A 82 -3.47 6.88 14.48
N LYS A 83 -4.03 5.66 14.55
CA LYS A 83 -3.93 4.81 15.75
C LYS A 83 -2.47 4.45 16.09
N TYR A 84 -1.64 4.18 15.09
CA TYR A 84 -0.23 3.89 15.32
C TYR A 84 0.51 5.12 15.89
N LEU A 85 0.26 6.32 15.34
CA LEU A 85 0.86 7.57 15.79
C LEU A 85 0.42 7.93 17.21
N SER A 86 -0.87 7.77 17.53
CA SER A 86 -1.39 7.95 18.89
C SER A 86 -0.70 7.01 19.89
N ASN A 87 -0.64 5.70 19.59
CA ASN A 87 0.07 4.75 20.46
C ASN A 87 1.57 5.06 20.61
N ALA A 88 2.20 5.64 19.59
CA ALA A 88 3.61 6.06 19.67
C ALA A 88 3.75 7.24 20.63
N SER A 89 2.88 8.26 20.53
CA SER A 89 2.82 9.40 21.44
C SER A 89 2.63 8.97 22.89
N ASP A 90 1.72 8.03 23.16
CA ASP A 90 1.47 7.52 24.51
C ASP A 90 2.70 6.82 25.11
N ARG A 91 3.44 6.07 24.28
CA ARG A 91 4.68 5.41 24.70
C ARG A 91 5.79 6.42 24.97
N GLU A 92 5.88 7.49 24.19
CA GLU A 92 6.83 8.58 24.43
C GLU A 92 6.53 9.26 25.77
N ALA A 93 5.26 9.58 26.05
CA ALA A 93 4.84 10.14 27.33
C ALA A 93 5.19 9.21 28.51
N SER A 94 4.88 7.91 28.40
CA SER A 94 5.22 6.94 29.45
C SER A 94 6.73 6.80 29.67
N THR A 95 7.53 6.83 28.59
CA THR A 95 9.00 6.78 28.67
C THR A 95 9.55 8.02 29.35
N SER A 96 9.02 9.20 28.99
CA SER A 96 9.40 10.47 29.61
C SER A 96 9.08 10.50 31.11
N ALA A 97 7.91 10.00 31.50
CA ALA A 97 7.51 9.93 32.91
C ALA A 97 8.42 9.00 33.73
N ARG A 98 8.78 7.82 33.19
CA ARG A 98 9.73 6.90 33.84
C ARG A 98 11.11 7.53 34.00
N PHE A 99 11.59 8.18 32.95
CA PHE A 99 12.88 8.87 33.01
C PHE A 99 12.88 9.99 34.05
N ALA A 100 11.83 10.79 34.13
CA ALA A 100 11.69 11.83 35.16
C ALA A 100 11.74 11.25 36.58
N ALA A 101 11.07 10.11 36.83
CA ALA A 101 11.12 9.43 38.12
C ALA A 101 12.53 8.89 38.46
N ASP A 102 13.31 8.46 37.46
CA ASP A 102 14.68 8.00 37.68
C ASP A 102 15.64 9.17 37.93
N ILE A 103 15.43 10.33 37.28
CA ILE A 103 16.17 11.57 37.56
C ILE A 103 15.90 12.05 38.98
N GLN A 104 14.66 12.03 39.44
CA GLN A 104 14.32 12.44 40.82
C GLN A 104 15.11 11.60 41.86
N LYS A 105 15.23 10.28 41.64
CA LYS A 105 16.03 9.41 42.53
C LYS A 105 17.52 9.74 42.50
N LEU A 106 18.05 10.24 41.37
CA LEU A 106 19.44 10.68 41.27
C LEU A 106 19.64 12.01 41.98
N ASP A 107 18.69 12.93 41.85
CA ASP A 107 18.71 14.24 42.51
C ASP A 107 18.64 14.10 44.03
N GLU A 108 17.78 13.22 44.55
CA GLU A 108 17.70 12.88 45.99
C GLU A 108 19.02 12.31 46.56
N ARG A 109 19.88 11.74 45.71
CA ARG A 109 21.19 11.20 46.09
C ARG A 109 22.33 12.20 45.91
N ALA A 110 22.09 13.29 45.18
CA ALA A 110 23.08 14.32 44.95
C ALA A 110 23.14 15.25 46.17
N THR A 111 24.20 15.10 46.97
CA THR A 111 24.36 15.82 48.24
C THR A 111 25.07 17.16 48.09
N SER A 112 25.80 17.37 46.98
CA SER A 112 26.50 18.63 46.69
C SER A 112 25.87 19.38 45.51
N THR A 113 26.07 20.70 45.49
CA THR A 113 25.61 21.57 44.41
C THR A 113 26.18 21.16 43.05
N GLU A 114 27.43 20.69 43.02
CA GLU A 114 28.10 20.20 41.80
C GLU A 114 27.46 18.90 41.31
N GLN A 115 27.10 17.99 42.22
CA GLN A 115 26.41 16.74 41.86
C GLN A 115 25.00 17.01 41.31
N GLN A 116 24.26 17.94 41.92
CA GLN A 116 22.94 18.36 41.44
C GLN A 116 23.04 19.00 40.04
N ALA A 117 24.02 19.90 39.83
CA ALA A 117 24.28 20.48 38.52
C ALA A 117 24.59 19.42 37.46
N ALA A 118 25.35 18.37 37.83
CA ALA A 118 25.65 17.26 36.93
C ALA A 118 24.40 16.41 36.59
N VAL A 119 23.50 16.18 37.55
CA VAL A 119 22.21 15.49 37.31
C VAL A 119 21.34 16.29 36.36
N ILE A 120 21.23 17.61 36.54
CA ILE A 120 20.49 18.52 35.63
C ILE A 120 21.08 18.48 34.21
N ALA A 121 22.42 18.50 34.10
CA ALA A 121 23.10 18.42 32.81
C ALA A 121 22.83 17.07 32.12
N PHE A 122 22.86 15.97 32.87
CA PHE A 122 22.52 14.63 32.37
C PHE A 122 21.06 14.54 31.91
N GLU A 123 20.12 15.02 32.72
CA GLU A 123 18.70 15.08 32.38
C GLU A 123 18.49 15.82 31.06
N THR A 124 19.07 17.02 30.95
CA THR A 124 18.97 17.86 29.75
C THR A 124 19.54 17.16 28.52
N ALA A 125 20.71 16.53 28.65
CA ALA A 125 21.35 15.82 27.55
C ALA A 125 20.51 14.62 27.06
N VAL A 126 19.96 13.83 27.98
CA VAL A 126 19.13 12.66 27.64
C VAL A 126 17.79 13.08 27.06
N LYS A 127 17.12 14.11 27.61
CA LYS A 127 15.88 14.67 27.03
C LYS A 127 16.11 15.16 25.60
N THR A 128 17.22 15.85 25.37
CA THR A 128 17.62 16.30 24.03
C THR A 128 17.81 15.12 23.09
N ALA A 129 18.58 14.10 23.51
CA ALA A 129 18.81 12.90 22.71
C ALA A 129 17.51 12.13 22.39
N LEU A 130 16.60 12.00 23.37
CA LEU A 130 15.28 11.39 23.19
C LEU A 130 14.47 12.16 22.14
N ASN A 131 14.40 13.49 22.26
CA ASN A 131 13.66 14.33 21.32
C ASN A 131 14.23 14.23 19.89
N THR A 132 15.56 14.25 19.74
CA THR A 132 16.23 14.08 18.45
C THR A 132 15.89 12.72 17.84
N ARG A 133 15.97 11.64 18.63
CA ARG A 133 15.61 10.28 18.18
C ARG A 133 14.16 10.19 17.73
N ASN A 134 13.23 10.67 18.56
CA ASN A 134 11.80 10.58 18.27
C ASN A 134 11.44 11.41 17.04
N THR A 135 12.01 12.61 16.89
CA THR A 135 11.82 13.44 15.70
C THR A 135 12.34 12.76 14.43
N ALA A 136 13.53 12.15 14.47
CA ALA A 136 14.06 11.39 13.33
C ALA A 136 13.18 10.17 12.98
N ILE A 137 12.69 9.44 13.98
CA ILE A 137 11.78 8.29 13.77
C ILE A 137 10.44 8.74 13.17
N ARG A 138 9.84 9.82 13.69
CA ARG A 138 8.59 10.38 13.16
C ARG A 138 8.75 10.83 11.71
N ALA A 139 9.83 11.53 11.38
CA ALA A 139 10.13 11.94 10.01
C ALA A 139 10.25 10.73 9.07
N ALA A 140 11.01 9.70 9.47
CA ALA A 140 11.16 8.47 8.68
C ALA A 140 9.83 7.71 8.49
N LEU A 141 8.97 7.69 9.52
CA LEU A 141 7.63 7.10 9.41
C LEU A 141 6.73 7.89 8.47
N GLN A 142 6.79 9.22 8.50
CA GLN A 142 6.02 10.08 7.61
C GLN A 142 6.44 9.86 6.15
N THR A 143 7.75 9.90 5.86
CA THR A 143 8.27 9.58 4.52
C THR A 143 7.84 8.20 4.04
N PHE A 144 7.87 7.20 4.93
CA PHE A 144 7.40 5.86 4.60
C PHE A 144 5.89 5.85 4.28
N ARG A 145 5.06 6.48 5.12
CA ARG A 145 3.61 6.60 4.93
C ARG A 145 3.29 7.27 3.60
N ASP A 146 3.88 8.43 3.34
CA ASP A 146 3.60 9.22 2.14
C ASP A 146 4.05 8.48 0.88
N GLY A 147 5.21 7.81 0.93
CA GLY A 147 5.67 6.94 -0.15
C GLY A 147 4.74 5.76 -0.42
N VAL A 148 4.19 5.13 0.63
CA VAL A 148 3.21 4.04 0.48
C VAL A 148 1.92 4.54 -0.15
N ILE A 149 1.39 5.67 0.31
CA ILE A 149 0.17 6.28 -0.23
C ILE A 149 0.37 6.65 -1.70
N SER A 150 1.49 7.29 -2.04
CA SER A 150 1.83 7.66 -3.40
C SER A 150 1.92 6.43 -4.33
N ALA A 151 2.60 5.37 -3.89
CA ALA A 151 2.71 4.13 -4.66
C ALA A 151 1.36 3.43 -4.86
N LEU A 152 0.48 3.45 -3.84
CA LEU A 152 -0.87 2.91 -3.95
C LEU A 152 -1.70 3.73 -4.94
N LYS A 153 -1.63 5.06 -4.87
CA LYS A 153 -2.35 5.96 -5.78
C LYS A 153 -1.91 5.77 -7.23
N ALA A 154 -0.61 5.66 -7.48
CA ALA A 154 -0.08 5.42 -8.82
C ALA A 154 -0.62 4.09 -9.41
N ARG A 155 -0.64 3.03 -8.60
CA ARG A 155 -1.19 1.72 -8.99
C ARG A 155 -2.69 1.77 -9.24
N GLU A 156 -3.41 2.51 -8.41
CA GLU A 156 -4.83 2.79 -8.59
C GLU A 156 -5.10 3.50 -9.92
N ASP A 157 -4.41 4.60 -10.19
CA ASP A 157 -4.57 5.42 -11.39
C ASP A 157 -4.28 4.57 -12.65
N ALA A 158 -3.22 3.76 -12.63
CA ALA A 158 -2.90 2.82 -13.70
C ALA A 158 -4.01 1.78 -13.91
N THR A 159 -4.55 1.23 -12.82
CA THR A 159 -5.64 0.23 -12.90
C THR A 159 -6.95 0.86 -13.39
N ASN A 160 -7.27 2.07 -12.95
CA ASN A 160 -8.45 2.83 -13.40
C ASN A 160 -8.34 3.13 -14.89
N LYS A 161 -7.18 3.62 -15.33
CA LYS A 161 -6.92 3.85 -16.76
C LYS A 161 -7.12 2.57 -17.57
N ALA A 162 -6.52 1.45 -17.15
CA ALA A 162 -6.67 0.18 -17.85
C ALA A 162 -8.14 -0.29 -17.94
N PHE A 163 -8.92 -0.07 -16.88
CA PHE A 163 -10.34 -0.42 -16.86
C PHE A 163 -11.16 0.49 -17.79
N THR A 164 -10.95 1.80 -17.73
CA THR A 164 -11.58 2.78 -18.63
C THR A 164 -11.24 2.47 -20.09
N ASP A 165 -9.98 2.20 -20.41
CA ASP A 165 -9.53 1.83 -21.76
C ASP A 165 -10.25 0.56 -22.25
N ARG A 166 -10.44 -0.44 -21.38
CA ARG A 166 -11.20 -1.64 -21.70
C ARG A 166 -12.67 -1.35 -21.96
N ILE A 167 -13.31 -0.51 -21.15
CA ILE A 167 -14.73 -0.11 -21.36
C ILE A 167 -14.87 0.58 -22.71
N ASN A 168 -14.01 1.55 -23.00
CA ASN A 168 -14.04 2.28 -24.27
C ASN A 168 -13.85 1.34 -25.46
N ALA A 169 -12.95 0.35 -25.37
CA ALA A 169 -12.76 -0.66 -26.40
C ALA A 169 -14.00 -1.55 -26.59
N LEU A 170 -14.69 -1.93 -25.50
CA LEU A 170 -15.94 -2.69 -25.58
C LEU A 170 -17.08 -1.88 -26.19
N LYS A 171 -17.18 -0.59 -25.85
CA LYS A 171 -18.15 0.34 -26.44
C LYS A 171 -17.91 0.53 -27.94
N ALA A 172 -16.66 0.77 -28.34
CA ALA A 172 -16.31 0.85 -29.76
C ALA A 172 -16.62 -0.44 -30.53
N ALA A 173 -16.37 -1.61 -29.92
CA ALA A 173 -16.74 -2.89 -30.52
C ALA A 173 -18.26 -3.05 -30.65
N ALA A 174 -19.02 -2.62 -29.64
CA ALA A 174 -20.48 -2.62 -29.63
C ALA A 174 -21.06 -1.74 -30.73
N ASP A 175 -20.59 -0.49 -30.82
CA ASP A 175 -21.03 0.49 -31.82
C ASP A 175 -20.71 -0.01 -33.23
N LYS A 176 -19.51 -0.56 -33.45
CA LYS A 176 -19.14 -1.18 -34.73
C LYS A 176 -20.07 -2.34 -35.10
N ALA A 177 -20.45 -3.19 -34.14
CA ALA A 177 -21.39 -4.28 -34.38
C ALA A 177 -22.80 -3.77 -34.75
N LYS A 178 -23.28 -2.71 -34.08
CA LYS A 178 -24.55 -2.04 -34.40
C LYS A 178 -24.53 -1.47 -35.81
N THR A 179 -23.45 -0.77 -36.19
CA THR A 179 -23.26 -0.23 -37.55
C THR A 179 -23.18 -1.33 -38.62
N ASP A 180 -22.43 -2.40 -38.36
CA ASP A 180 -22.33 -3.52 -39.31
C ASP A 180 -23.68 -4.21 -39.53
N CYS A 181 -24.45 -4.39 -38.45
CA CYS A 181 -25.83 -4.87 -38.52
C CYS A 181 -26.73 -3.95 -39.38
N ALA A 182 -26.66 -2.63 -39.18
CA ALA A 182 -27.45 -1.66 -39.95
C ALA A 182 -27.06 -1.65 -41.45
N ASN A 183 -25.79 -1.91 -41.75
CA ASN A 183 -25.25 -1.97 -43.12
C ASN A 183 -25.47 -3.33 -43.80
N GLY A 184 -26.20 -4.26 -43.18
CA GLY A 184 -26.51 -5.57 -43.77
C GLY A 184 -25.33 -6.55 -43.82
N VAL A 185 -24.28 -6.32 -43.01
CA VAL A 185 -23.18 -7.30 -42.87
C VAL A 185 -23.73 -8.60 -42.30
N SER A 186 -23.31 -9.74 -42.87
CA SER A 186 -23.81 -11.05 -42.45
C SER A 186 -23.60 -11.29 -40.93
N PRO A 187 -24.59 -11.82 -40.20
CA PRO A 187 -24.52 -12.01 -38.75
C PRO A 187 -23.29 -12.81 -38.26
N SER A 188 -22.81 -13.79 -39.03
CA SER A 188 -21.61 -14.56 -38.68
C SER A 188 -20.37 -13.68 -38.62
N THR A 189 -20.17 -12.82 -39.62
CA THR A 189 -19.07 -11.85 -39.71
C THR A 189 -19.16 -10.81 -38.59
N VAL A 190 -20.34 -10.25 -38.32
CA VAL A 190 -20.54 -9.32 -37.19
C VAL A 190 -20.13 -9.97 -35.86
N ARG A 191 -20.56 -11.21 -35.62
CA ARG A 191 -20.20 -11.97 -34.42
C ARG A 191 -18.69 -12.21 -34.32
N GLN A 192 -18.05 -12.66 -35.41
CA GLN A 192 -16.61 -12.93 -35.42
C GLN A 192 -15.80 -11.67 -35.11
N ASN A 193 -16.14 -10.55 -35.76
CA ASN A 193 -15.47 -9.27 -35.56
C ASN A 193 -15.64 -8.77 -34.12
N PHE A 194 -16.86 -8.83 -33.58
CA PHE A 194 -17.13 -8.43 -32.20
C PHE A 194 -16.34 -9.28 -31.19
N VAL A 195 -16.35 -10.61 -31.34
CA VAL A 195 -15.58 -11.51 -30.46
C VAL A 195 -14.07 -11.24 -30.53
N ALA A 196 -13.55 -11.00 -31.73
CA ALA A 196 -12.14 -10.65 -31.92
C ALA A 196 -11.78 -9.33 -31.20
N ALA A 197 -12.63 -8.30 -31.34
CA ALA A 197 -12.44 -7.02 -30.66
C ALA A 197 -12.49 -7.13 -29.13
N VAL A 198 -13.46 -7.89 -28.59
CA VAL A 198 -13.57 -8.16 -27.14
C VAL A 198 -12.32 -8.90 -26.64
N LYS A 199 -11.82 -9.88 -27.39
CA LYS A 199 -10.60 -10.62 -27.04
C LYS A 199 -9.37 -9.70 -27.04
N ALA A 200 -9.24 -8.81 -28.02
CA ALA A 200 -8.17 -7.82 -28.06
C ALA A 200 -8.23 -6.87 -26.85
N ALA A 201 -9.42 -6.36 -26.51
CA ALA A 201 -9.61 -5.51 -25.33
C ALA A 201 -9.22 -6.23 -24.03
N GLN A 202 -9.57 -7.52 -23.89
CA GLN A 202 -9.19 -8.34 -22.74
C GLN A 202 -7.67 -8.57 -22.65
N ASN A 203 -7.01 -8.82 -23.79
CA ASN A 203 -5.55 -8.99 -23.85
C ASN A 203 -4.84 -7.70 -23.44
N ASN A 204 -5.28 -6.56 -23.97
CA ASN A 204 -4.72 -5.25 -23.64
C ASN A 204 -4.89 -4.92 -22.15
N PHE A 205 -6.07 -5.19 -21.58
CA PHE A 205 -6.31 -5.03 -20.14
C PHE A 205 -5.38 -5.92 -19.31
N THR A 206 -5.20 -7.17 -19.72
CA THR A 206 -4.32 -8.12 -19.02
C THR A 206 -2.86 -7.70 -19.09
N ALA A 207 -2.41 -7.20 -20.24
CA ALA A 207 -1.07 -6.66 -20.42
C ALA A 207 -0.85 -5.40 -19.56
N ALA A 208 -1.79 -4.46 -19.58
CA ALA A 208 -1.74 -3.24 -18.77
C ALA A 208 -1.64 -3.56 -17.26
N LYS A 209 -2.40 -4.57 -16.79
CA LYS A 209 -2.31 -5.03 -15.39
C LYS A 209 -0.95 -5.64 -15.01
N LYS A 210 -0.22 -6.22 -15.97
CA LYS A 210 1.10 -6.84 -15.74
C LYS A 210 2.25 -5.85 -15.85
N ALA A 211 2.03 -4.69 -16.49
CA ALA A 211 3.07 -3.69 -16.68
C ALA A 211 3.46 -2.99 -15.36
N ASP A 212 2.56 -2.95 -14.38
CA ASP A 212 2.81 -2.33 -13.07
C ASP A 212 3.49 -3.29 -12.07
N ASN A 213 4.75 -3.62 -12.33
CA ASN A 213 5.58 -4.47 -11.44
C ASN A 213 6.44 -3.67 -10.45
N THR A 214 6.35 -2.34 -10.45
CA THR A 214 7.27 -1.48 -9.68
C THR A 214 6.87 -1.35 -8.21
N PHE A 215 5.60 -1.62 -7.87
CA PHE A 215 5.10 -1.52 -6.50
C PHE A 215 5.95 -2.32 -5.49
N GLY A 216 6.33 -3.56 -5.84
CA GLY A 216 7.12 -4.41 -4.96
C GLY A 216 8.51 -3.85 -4.68
N SER A 217 9.22 -3.37 -5.71
CA SER A 217 10.53 -2.72 -5.55
C SER A 217 10.43 -1.42 -4.77
N THR A 218 9.38 -0.61 -5.01
CA THR A 218 9.15 0.63 -4.26
C THR A 218 8.92 0.35 -2.78
N MET A 219 8.10 -0.65 -2.44
CA MET A 219 7.86 -1.01 -1.04
C MET A 219 9.11 -1.52 -0.34
N LYS A 220 9.95 -2.30 -1.04
CA LYS A 220 11.24 -2.75 -0.53
C LYS A 220 12.16 -1.56 -0.23
N SER A 221 12.32 -0.65 -1.19
CA SER A 221 13.15 0.56 -1.02
C SER A 221 12.68 1.44 0.13
N LEU A 222 11.36 1.71 0.23
CA LEU A 222 10.80 2.50 1.35
C LEU A 222 11.05 1.82 2.70
N THR A 223 10.94 0.49 2.75
CA THR A 223 11.18 -0.28 3.98
C THR A 223 12.65 -0.22 4.40
N GLU A 224 13.56 -0.37 3.45
CA GLU A 224 15.00 -0.27 3.67
C GLU A 224 15.39 1.13 4.18
N ALA A 225 14.90 2.19 3.53
CA ALA A 225 15.15 3.57 3.94
C ALA A 225 14.65 3.85 5.36
N LYS A 226 13.41 3.43 5.68
CA LYS A 226 12.85 3.54 7.03
C LYS A 226 13.68 2.79 8.07
N ASN A 227 14.08 1.55 7.77
CA ASN A 227 14.86 0.73 8.70
C ASN A 227 16.25 1.34 8.95
N ALA A 228 16.91 1.84 7.90
CA ALA A 228 18.19 2.52 8.01
C ALA A 228 18.09 3.78 8.90
N ALA A 229 17.06 4.60 8.67
CA ALA A 229 16.81 5.78 9.50
C ALA A 229 16.56 5.42 10.98
N PHE A 230 15.82 4.34 11.25
CA PHE A 230 15.58 3.86 12.61
C PHE A 230 16.86 3.37 13.30
N GLN A 231 17.68 2.60 12.57
CA GLN A 231 18.96 2.12 13.09
C GLN A 231 19.89 3.29 13.40
N LYS A 232 19.97 4.27 12.50
CA LYS A 232 20.76 5.48 12.71
C LYS A 232 20.29 6.27 13.95
N ALA A 233 18.99 6.59 14.04
CA ALA A 233 18.43 7.30 15.18
C ALA A 233 18.67 6.58 16.51
N GLN A 234 18.60 5.24 16.51
CA GLN A 234 18.89 4.44 17.70
C GLN A 234 20.38 4.43 18.06
N SER A 235 21.27 4.39 17.07
CA SER A 235 22.72 4.46 17.26
C SER A 235 23.13 5.82 17.83
N ASP A 236 22.66 6.90 17.22
CA ASP A 236 22.94 8.27 17.64
C ASP A 236 22.45 8.51 19.08
N PHE A 237 21.25 8.03 19.41
CA PHE A 237 20.71 8.09 20.77
C PHE A 237 21.59 7.35 21.78
N ARG A 238 22.02 6.13 21.47
CA ARG A 238 22.88 5.34 22.36
C ARG A 238 24.20 6.06 22.61
N ALA A 239 24.83 6.57 21.55
CA ALA A 239 26.07 7.32 21.67
C ALA A 239 25.89 8.55 22.57
N ALA A 240 24.82 9.33 22.37
CA ALA A 240 24.52 10.52 23.18
C ALA A 240 24.27 10.18 24.66
N VAL A 241 23.48 9.13 24.95
CA VAL A 241 23.21 8.71 26.34
C VAL A 241 24.46 8.15 27.02
N LEU A 242 25.31 7.40 26.30
CA LEU A 242 26.58 6.91 26.85
C LEU A 242 27.51 8.08 27.21
N ALA A 243 27.66 9.06 26.32
CA ALA A 243 28.45 10.26 26.59
C ALA A 243 27.90 11.04 27.79
N ALA A 244 26.59 11.25 27.87
CA ALA A 244 25.96 11.92 29.01
C ALA A 244 26.17 11.15 30.33
N ARG A 245 26.05 9.82 30.30
CA ARG A 245 26.28 8.95 31.46
C ARG A 245 27.73 9.04 31.92
N ASP A 246 28.69 9.01 31.00
CA ASP A 246 30.11 9.03 31.35
C ASP A 246 30.52 10.41 31.92
N ALA A 247 29.92 11.50 31.43
CA ALA A 247 30.04 12.82 32.03
C ALA A 247 29.45 12.88 33.46
N LEU A 248 28.26 12.31 33.66
CA LEU A 248 27.64 12.22 34.99
C LEU A 248 28.52 11.42 35.96
N LYS A 249 29.00 10.24 35.56
CA LYS A 249 29.88 9.41 36.40
C LYS A 249 31.15 10.14 36.81
N SER A 250 31.76 10.86 35.86
CA SER A 250 32.96 11.66 36.12
C SER A 250 32.68 12.75 37.15
N ALA A 251 31.55 13.47 37.03
CA ALA A 251 31.14 14.50 37.97
C ALA A 251 30.78 13.94 39.37
N LEU A 252 30.31 12.70 39.44
CA LEU A 252 30.04 12.00 40.70
C LEU A 252 31.28 11.33 41.31
N GLY A 253 32.45 11.40 40.66
CA GLY A 253 33.68 10.74 41.13
C GLY A 253 33.67 9.21 41.02
N ILE A 254 32.75 8.63 40.22
CA ILE A 254 32.63 7.20 40.00
C ILE A 254 33.49 6.79 38.80
N ASN A 255 34.81 6.75 38.99
CA ASN A 255 35.72 6.13 38.02
C ASN A 255 35.76 4.63 38.30
N ASN A 256 35.77 3.77 37.27
CA ASN A 256 35.88 2.32 37.43
C ASN A 256 37.24 1.96 38.07
N SER A 257 37.32 1.99 39.40
CA SER A 257 38.42 1.41 40.16
C SER A 257 38.26 -0.10 40.12
N SER A 258 38.80 -0.74 39.08
CA SER A 258 39.25 -2.13 39.22
C SER A 258 40.42 -2.12 40.20
N SER A 259 40.12 -2.35 41.48
CA SER A 259 41.09 -2.61 42.52
C SER A 259 41.90 -3.87 42.17
N THR A 260 43.03 -3.68 41.49
CA THR A 260 44.13 -4.65 41.54
C THR A 260 44.99 -4.22 42.73
N SER A 261 44.66 -4.76 43.90
CA SER A 261 45.54 -4.74 45.06
C SER A 261 46.73 -5.67 44.78
N SER A 262 47.79 -5.14 44.16
CA SER A 262 49.11 -5.74 44.23
C SER A 262 49.84 -5.14 45.43
N SER A 263 49.66 -5.77 46.60
CA SER A 263 50.54 -5.57 47.74
C SER A 263 51.91 -6.14 47.40
N THR A 264 52.89 -5.26 47.24
CA THR A 264 54.30 -5.55 47.52
C THR A 264 54.43 -6.17 48.89
N ASN A 265 55.06 -7.35 48.98
CA ASN A 265 55.72 -7.82 50.19
C ASN A 265 57.20 -8.07 49.85
N GLU A 266 58.03 -7.59 50.76
CA GLU A 266 59.48 -7.73 50.87
C GLU A 266 60.00 -9.17 50.70
#